data_AF-A0A6A6QP06-F1
#
_entry.id   AF-A0A6A6QP06-F1
#
_cell.length_a   1.000
_cell.length_b   1.000
_cell.length_c   1.000
_cell.angle_alpha   90.00
_cell.angle_beta   90.00
_cell.angle_gamma   90.00
#
_symmetry.space_group_name_H-M   'P 1'
#
loop_
_entity.id
_entity.type
_entity.pdbx_description
1 polymer ?
#
loop_
_entity_poly.entity_id
_entity_poly.type
_entity_poly.pdbx_seq_one_letter_code
_entity_poly.pdbx_strand_id
1 'polypeptide(L)'
;MRDPSRLADGSGLASVVILRLYEESQARQDGQDAESHLLAGHVFAATIASDDRQPATKLAQAAFWVHQRQDIFHAISRQKPVRTSVDESRLWDPGDSSDVHSWTRRAQKLAGQTADFCFGHETEPRGQQFEQLQRLLKQWSEQTWPSFQPLPLAGRGLTAAGMLPEIRFTVNAC
;
A
#
# COMPACT_ATOMS: atom_id res chain seq x y z
N MET A 1 -12.01 -9.60 -28.59
CA MET A 1 -11.29 -9.72 -27.30
C MET A 1 -11.91 -8.76 -26.30
N ARG A 2 -13.09 -9.08 -25.74
CA ARG A 2 -13.76 -8.29 -24.69
C ARG A 2 -14.56 -9.26 -23.83
N ASP A 3 -13.86 -9.96 -22.96
CA ASP A 3 -14.50 -10.65 -21.85
C ASP A 3 -14.02 -9.95 -20.57
N PRO A 4 -14.86 -9.12 -19.92
CA PRO A 4 -14.48 -8.38 -18.72
C PRO A 4 -14.06 -9.32 -17.57
N SER A 5 -14.50 -10.58 -17.58
CA SER A 5 -14.06 -11.56 -16.58
C SER A 5 -12.54 -11.82 -16.62
N ARG A 6 -11.92 -11.72 -17.80
CA ARG A 6 -10.45 -11.86 -17.97
C ARG A 6 -9.66 -10.66 -17.44
N LEU A 7 -10.32 -9.52 -17.26
CA LEU A 7 -9.70 -8.35 -16.62
C LEU A 7 -9.76 -8.47 -15.09
N ALA A 8 -10.77 -9.16 -14.57
CA ALA A 8 -10.99 -9.36 -13.14
C ALA A 8 -10.30 -10.60 -12.56
N ASP A 9 -9.81 -11.53 -13.39
CA ASP A 9 -9.17 -12.77 -12.93
C ASP A 9 -7.82 -12.56 -12.19
N GLY A 10 -7.22 -11.37 -12.32
CA GLY A 10 -5.99 -10.97 -11.67
C GLY A 10 -4.72 -11.14 -12.51
N SER A 11 -4.75 -11.91 -13.60
CA SER A 11 -3.57 -12.20 -14.44
C SER A 11 -3.04 -10.95 -15.14
N GLY A 12 -3.96 -10.10 -15.61
CA GLY A 12 -3.63 -8.81 -16.22
C GLY A 12 -2.93 -7.89 -15.23
N LEU A 13 -3.52 -7.70 -14.04
CA LEU A 13 -2.92 -6.86 -13.00
C LEU A 13 -1.58 -7.43 -12.51
N ALA A 14 -1.47 -8.74 -12.32
CA ALA A 14 -0.22 -9.38 -11.90
C ALA A 14 0.90 -9.14 -12.91
N SER A 15 0.60 -9.23 -14.21
CA SER A 15 1.56 -8.94 -15.28
C SER A 15 2.02 -7.48 -15.23
N VAL A 16 1.08 -6.55 -15.09
CA VAL A 16 1.39 -5.11 -14.97
C VAL A 16 2.26 -4.84 -13.74
N VAL A 17 1.96 -5.43 -12.59
CA VAL A 17 2.74 -5.28 -11.36
C VAL A 17 4.20 -5.70 -11.57
N ILE A 18 4.43 -6.83 -12.25
CA ILE A 18 5.78 -7.32 -12.56
C ILE A 18 6.51 -6.36 -13.51
N LEU A 19 5.83 -5.91 -14.57
CA LEU A 19 6.41 -4.96 -15.53
C LEU A 19 6.72 -3.62 -14.85
N ARG A 20 5.86 -3.16 -13.95
CA ARG A 20 6.07 -1.96 -13.15
C ARG A 20 7.28 -2.09 -12.23
N LEU A 21 7.46 -3.25 -11.59
CA LEU A 21 8.64 -3.52 -10.78
C LEU A 21 9.93 -3.45 -11.63
N TYR A 22 9.89 -3.96 -12.87
CA TYR A 22 11.01 -3.86 -13.79
C TYR A 22 11.33 -2.40 -14.14
N GLU A 23 10.32 -1.59 -14.47
CA GLU A 23 10.49 -0.14 -14.71
C GLU A 23 11.11 0.58 -13.51
N GLU A 24 10.59 0.34 -12.30
CA GLU A 24 11.12 0.95 -11.08
C GLU A 24 12.56 0.54 -10.79
N SER A 25 12.94 -0.68 -11.16
CA SER A 25 14.33 -1.15 -11.08
C SER A 25 15.24 -0.40 -12.05
N GLN A 26 14.82 -0.27 -13.31
CA GLN A 26 15.54 0.49 -14.33
C GLN A 26 15.65 1.98 -13.95
N ALA A 27 14.58 2.57 -13.41
CA ALA A 27 14.58 3.96 -12.96
C ALA A 27 15.61 4.24 -11.85
N ARG A 28 15.91 3.25 -10.99
CA ARG A 28 16.99 3.38 -9.99
C ARG A 28 18.38 3.37 -10.63
N GLN A 29 18.54 2.77 -11.80
CA GLN A 29 19.81 2.71 -12.52
C GLN A 29 20.03 3.98 -13.37
N ASP A 30 19.02 4.37 -14.14
CA ASP A 30 19.15 5.40 -15.19
C ASP A 30 18.47 6.73 -14.83
N GLY A 31 17.80 6.80 -13.68
CA GLY A 31 17.10 7.99 -13.18
C GLY A 31 15.76 8.31 -13.85
N GLN A 32 15.36 7.52 -14.86
CA GLN A 32 14.15 7.74 -15.65
C GLN A 32 13.09 6.66 -15.36
N ASP A 33 11.94 7.08 -14.84
CA ASP A 33 10.77 6.21 -14.67
C ASP A 33 9.85 6.39 -15.88
N ALA A 34 9.73 5.36 -16.70
CA ALA A 34 8.92 5.41 -17.92
C ALA A 34 7.41 5.48 -17.65
N GLU A 35 6.96 5.12 -16.44
CA GLU A 35 5.56 5.20 -16.00
C GLU A 35 4.57 4.48 -16.94
N SER A 36 5.04 3.61 -17.85
CA SER A 36 4.25 3.12 -18.99
C SER A 36 3.18 2.13 -18.57
N HIS A 37 3.40 1.41 -17.47
CA HIS A 37 2.46 0.45 -16.94
C HIS A 37 1.54 1.01 -15.82
N LEU A 38 1.70 2.27 -15.41
CA LEU A 38 0.88 2.86 -14.34
C LEU A 38 -0.61 2.87 -14.67
N LEU A 39 -0.97 3.43 -15.84
CA LEU A 39 -2.37 3.58 -16.25
C LEU A 39 -3.08 2.21 -16.35
N ALA A 40 -2.42 1.23 -16.94
CA ALA A 40 -2.95 -0.12 -17.05
C ALA A 40 -3.24 -0.71 -15.66
N GLY A 41 -2.31 -0.53 -14.71
CA GLY A 41 -2.49 -0.97 -13.33
C GLY A 41 -3.73 -0.38 -12.67
N HIS A 42 -3.92 0.94 -12.78
CA HIS A 42 -5.09 1.61 -12.21
C HIS A 42 -6.40 1.10 -12.83
N VAL A 43 -6.44 0.89 -14.15
CA VAL A 43 -7.63 0.36 -14.83
C VAL A 43 -7.95 -1.06 -14.36
N PHE A 44 -6.96 -1.94 -14.27
CA PHE A 44 -7.16 -3.29 -13.76
C PHE A 44 -7.60 -3.31 -12.29
N ALA A 45 -6.95 -2.51 -11.44
CA ALA A 45 -7.28 -2.42 -10.02
C ALA A 45 -8.71 -1.92 -9.79
N ALA A 46 -9.14 -0.89 -10.53
CA ALA A 46 -10.51 -0.41 -10.50
C ALA A 46 -11.51 -1.46 -11.00
N THR A 47 -11.16 -2.21 -12.05
CA THR A 47 -12.00 -3.29 -12.57
C THR A 47 -12.17 -4.42 -11.54
N ILE A 48 -11.08 -4.84 -10.90
CA ILE A 48 -11.10 -5.88 -9.87
C ILE A 48 -11.92 -5.43 -8.65
N ALA A 49 -11.76 -4.19 -8.20
CA ALA A 49 -12.49 -3.67 -7.04
C ALA A 49 -14.00 -3.49 -7.29
N SER A 50 -14.41 -3.24 -8.54
CA SER A 50 -15.81 -2.98 -8.92
C SER A 50 -16.57 -4.17 -9.51
N ASP A 51 -15.94 -5.34 -9.71
CA ASP A 51 -16.60 -6.50 -10.32
C ASP A 51 -17.52 -7.24 -9.34
N ASP A 52 -18.78 -6.84 -9.25
CA ASP A 52 -19.80 -7.38 -8.33
C ASP A 52 -20.30 -8.80 -8.65
N ARG A 53 -19.81 -9.41 -9.74
CA ARG A 53 -20.35 -10.69 -10.20
C ARG A 53 -19.83 -11.87 -9.40
N GLN A 54 -18.59 -11.80 -8.92
CA GLN A 54 -17.91 -12.88 -8.19
C GLN A 54 -16.93 -12.31 -7.16
N PRO A 55 -16.58 -13.06 -6.09
CA PRO A 55 -15.48 -12.68 -5.22
C PRO A 55 -14.17 -12.60 -6.01
N ALA A 56 -13.32 -11.62 -5.69
CA ALA A 56 -12.02 -11.49 -6.32
C ALA A 56 -11.19 -12.76 -6.08
N THR A 57 -10.55 -13.27 -7.14
CA THR A 57 -9.66 -14.42 -7.02
C THR A 57 -8.48 -14.08 -6.09
N LYS A 58 -7.85 -15.08 -5.47
CA LYS A 58 -6.66 -14.85 -4.63
C LYS A 58 -5.53 -14.16 -5.40
N LEU A 59 -5.38 -14.45 -6.69
CA LEU A 59 -4.41 -13.78 -7.56
C LEU A 59 -4.77 -12.30 -7.75
N ALA A 60 -6.04 -12.00 -8.04
CA ALA A 60 -6.52 -10.63 -8.20
C ALA A 60 -6.33 -9.81 -6.92
N GLN A 61 -6.68 -10.37 -5.76
CA GLN A 61 -6.45 -9.73 -4.47
C GLN A 61 -4.95 -9.48 -4.22
N ALA A 62 -4.10 -10.49 -4.41
CA ALA A 62 -2.67 -10.35 -4.20
C ALA A 62 -2.06 -9.28 -5.13
N ALA A 63 -2.40 -9.33 -6.42
CA ALA A 63 -1.95 -8.37 -7.42
C ALA A 63 -2.43 -6.95 -7.09
N PHE A 64 -3.67 -6.79 -6.61
CA PHE A 64 -4.19 -5.51 -6.14
C PHE A 64 -3.36 -4.95 -4.98
N TRP A 65 -3.14 -5.75 -3.94
CA TRP A 65 -2.40 -5.27 -2.77
C TRP A 65 -0.96 -4.91 -3.12
N VAL A 66 -0.31 -5.61 -4.05
CA VAL A 66 1.03 -5.23 -4.53
C VAL A 66 0.97 -3.95 -5.38
N HIS A 67 0.00 -3.84 -6.30
CA HIS A 67 -0.17 -2.64 -7.12
C HIS A 67 -0.41 -1.40 -6.26
N GLN A 68 -1.28 -1.49 -5.24
CA GLN A 68 -1.54 -0.39 -4.32
C GLN A 68 -0.24 0.05 -3.59
N ARG A 69 0.67 -0.87 -3.23
CA ARG A 69 1.99 -0.48 -2.68
C ARG A 69 2.84 0.30 -3.68
N GLN A 70 2.88 -0.16 -4.94
CA GLN A 70 3.62 0.54 -6.01
C GLN A 70 3.07 1.94 -6.23
N ASP A 71 1.74 2.10 -6.21
CA ASP A 71 1.07 3.39 -6.35
C ASP A 71 1.36 4.32 -5.17
N ILE A 72 1.37 3.81 -3.93
CA ILE A 72 1.76 4.58 -2.75
C ILE A 72 3.22 5.02 -2.83
N PHE A 73 4.13 4.12 -3.22
CA PHE A 73 5.54 4.45 -3.40
C PHE A 73 5.71 5.53 -4.47
N HIS A 74 5.01 5.40 -5.59
CA HIS A 74 4.99 6.37 -6.67
C HIS A 74 4.47 7.73 -6.19
N ALA A 75 3.32 7.75 -5.50
CA ALA A 75 2.71 8.95 -4.94
C ALA A 75 3.67 9.72 -4.02
N ILE A 76 4.33 9.02 -3.10
CA ILE A 76 5.32 9.62 -2.19
C ILE A 76 6.55 10.11 -2.95
N SER A 77 7.10 9.29 -3.85
CA SER A 77 8.34 9.61 -4.57
C SER A 77 8.18 10.76 -5.57
N ARG A 78 6.97 10.91 -6.13
CA ARG A 78 6.65 11.93 -7.13
C ARG A 78 5.82 13.09 -6.58
N GLN A 79 5.45 13.06 -5.30
CA GLN A 79 4.52 14.01 -4.68
C GLN A 79 3.21 14.13 -5.49
N LYS A 80 2.67 12.99 -5.92
CA LYS A 80 1.42 12.89 -6.69
C LYS A 80 0.32 12.25 -5.83
N PRO A 81 -0.96 12.51 -6.11
CA PRO A 81 -2.07 11.81 -5.46
C PRO A 81 -1.99 10.30 -5.63
N VAL A 82 -2.57 9.55 -4.69
CA VAL A 82 -2.73 8.09 -4.81
C VAL A 82 -3.89 7.83 -5.77
N ARG A 83 -3.69 7.00 -6.78
CA ARG A 83 -4.67 6.78 -7.86
C ARG A 83 -5.45 5.47 -7.69
N THR A 84 -5.04 4.62 -6.76
CA THR A 84 -5.71 3.37 -6.36
C THR A 84 -6.78 3.62 -5.27
N SER A 85 -7.36 4.82 -5.20
CA SER A 85 -8.43 5.16 -4.24
C SER A 85 -9.76 4.55 -4.70
N VAL A 86 -9.92 3.25 -4.46
CA VAL A 86 -11.12 2.48 -4.81
C VAL A 86 -11.71 1.83 -3.56
N ASP A 87 -13.01 1.49 -3.61
CA ASP A 87 -13.62 0.71 -2.54
C ASP A 87 -13.04 -0.71 -2.53
N GLU A 88 -12.15 -0.95 -1.57
CA GLU A 88 -11.45 -2.22 -1.37
C GLU A 88 -12.22 -3.19 -0.46
N SER A 89 -13.45 -2.88 -0.04
CA SER A 89 -14.23 -3.70 0.92
C SER A 89 -14.30 -5.18 0.53
N ARG A 90 -14.32 -5.47 -0.77
CA ARG A 90 -14.44 -6.82 -1.35
C ARG A 90 -13.11 -7.55 -1.53
N LEU A 91 -12.00 -6.87 -1.24
CA LEU A 91 -10.63 -7.41 -1.31
C LEU A 91 -10.13 -7.89 0.06
N TRP A 92 -10.97 -7.79 1.08
CA TRP A 92 -10.78 -8.36 2.40
C TRP A 92 -11.53 -9.69 2.46
N ASP A 93 -10.85 -10.75 2.89
CA ASP A 93 -11.50 -12.04 3.08
C ASP A 93 -12.36 -12.02 4.37
N PRO A 94 -13.49 -12.74 4.42
CA PRO A 94 -14.27 -12.88 5.65
C PRO A 94 -13.43 -13.51 6.77
N GLY A 95 -13.14 -12.75 7.82
CA GLY A 95 -12.30 -13.20 8.96
C GLY A 95 -10.92 -12.56 9.02
N ASP A 96 -10.54 -11.75 8.03
CA ASP A 96 -9.29 -10.98 7.98
C ASP A 96 -9.10 -10.01 9.16
N SER A 97 -10.11 -9.77 10.00
CA SER A 97 -10.03 -8.73 11.05
C SER A 97 -8.90 -8.92 12.09
N SER A 98 -8.33 -10.11 12.24
CA SER A 98 -7.43 -10.45 13.35
C SER A 98 -6.17 -11.23 12.96
N ASP A 99 -5.67 -11.11 11.73
CA ASP A 99 -4.39 -11.71 11.34
C ASP A 99 -3.32 -10.67 10.98
N VAL A 100 -2.07 -11.13 10.87
CA VAL A 100 -0.91 -10.28 10.58
C VAL A 100 -0.97 -9.69 9.17
N HIS A 101 -1.53 -10.43 8.21
CA HIS A 101 -1.67 -9.96 6.83
C HIS A 101 -2.60 -8.76 6.77
N SER A 102 -3.73 -8.82 7.46
CA SER A 102 -4.73 -7.77 7.47
C SER A 102 -4.34 -6.58 8.33
N TRP A 103 -3.58 -6.81 9.40
CA TRP A 103 -2.92 -5.71 10.10
C TRP A 103 -1.92 -4.97 9.19
N THR A 104 -1.16 -5.71 8.38
CA THR A 104 -0.21 -5.12 7.42
C THR A 104 -0.93 -4.40 6.28
N ARG A 105 -2.00 -4.98 5.72
CA ARG A 105 -2.85 -4.33 4.71
C ARG A 105 -3.50 -3.05 5.25
N ARG A 106 -3.91 -3.02 6.53
CA ARG A 106 -4.42 -1.81 7.18
C ARG A 106 -3.34 -0.72 7.28
N ALA A 107 -2.11 -1.09 7.62
CA ALA A 107 -0.98 -0.15 7.61
C ALA A 107 -0.78 0.47 6.23
N GLN A 108 -0.82 -0.37 5.19
CA GLN A 108 -0.69 0.04 3.80
C GLN A 108 -1.82 0.99 3.38
N LYS A 109 -3.08 0.67 3.72
CA LYS A 109 -4.23 1.55 3.47
C LYS A 109 -4.01 2.93 4.12
N LEU A 110 -3.61 2.97 5.39
CA LEU A 110 -3.35 4.22 6.11
C LEU A 110 -2.21 5.03 5.48
N ALA A 111 -1.17 4.36 4.98
CA ALA A 111 -0.10 5.03 4.24
C ALA A 111 -0.63 5.66 2.94
N GLY A 112 -1.50 4.96 2.21
CA GLY A 112 -2.16 5.51 1.02
C GLY A 112 -3.05 6.71 1.33
N GLN A 113 -3.89 6.63 2.37
CA GLN A 113 -4.74 7.75 2.80
C GLN A 113 -3.91 8.95 3.27
N THR A 114 -2.76 8.70 3.90
CA THR A 114 -1.84 9.77 4.32
C THR A 114 -1.15 10.42 3.12
N ALA A 115 -0.69 9.64 2.14
CA ALA A 115 -0.12 10.16 0.91
C ALA A 115 -1.16 10.99 0.12
N ASP A 116 -2.41 10.52 0.05
CA ASP A 116 -3.49 11.25 -0.61
C ASP A 116 -3.88 12.53 0.15
N PHE A 117 -3.87 12.53 1.48
CA PHE A 117 -4.03 13.75 2.27
C PHE A 117 -2.91 14.79 2.03
N CYS A 118 -1.68 14.34 1.78
CA CYS A 118 -0.53 15.20 1.54
C CYS A 118 -0.49 15.75 0.10
N PHE A 119 -0.78 14.92 -0.90
CA PHE A 119 -0.53 15.22 -2.31
C PHE A 119 -1.79 15.22 -3.19
N GLY A 120 -2.93 14.81 -2.63
CA GLY A 120 -4.24 14.83 -3.27
C GLY A 120 -4.86 16.24 -3.31
N HIS A 121 -6.08 16.30 -3.83
CA HIS A 121 -6.83 17.55 -3.89
C HIS A 121 -7.31 17.96 -2.50
N GLU A 122 -7.27 19.27 -2.22
CA GLU A 122 -7.80 19.83 -0.98
C GLU A 122 -9.28 19.53 -0.86
N THR A 123 -9.65 18.78 0.17
CA THR A 123 -11.04 18.50 0.54
C THR A 123 -11.30 19.13 1.90
N GLU A 124 -12.37 19.91 2.00
CA GLU A 124 -12.75 20.59 3.23
C GLU A 124 -13.69 19.71 4.07
N PRO A 125 -13.54 19.66 5.42
CA PRO A 125 -12.55 20.35 6.25
C PRO A 125 -11.29 19.50 6.53
N ARG A 126 -10.12 19.99 6.09
CA ARG A 126 -8.82 19.31 6.19
C ARG A 126 -8.41 18.94 7.62
N GLY A 127 -8.80 19.77 8.61
CA GLY A 127 -8.54 19.51 10.02
C GLY A 127 -9.19 18.23 10.55
N GLN A 128 -10.46 18.00 10.21
CA GLN A 128 -11.18 16.79 10.66
C GLN A 128 -10.60 15.53 10.04
N GLN A 129 -10.18 15.60 8.77
CA GLN A 129 -9.53 14.50 8.09
C GLN A 129 -8.19 14.16 8.73
N PHE A 130 -7.39 15.17 9.07
CA PHE A 130 -6.13 14.98 9.78
C PHE A 130 -6.35 14.31 11.14
N GLU A 131 -7.29 14.80 11.94
CA GLU A 131 -7.65 14.20 13.24
C GLU A 131 -8.15 12.75 13.10
N GLN A 132 -8.92 12.47 12.05
CA GLN A 132 -9.37 11.11 11.75
C GLN A 132 -8.20 10.19 11.41
N LEU A 133 -7.28 10.62 10.53
CA LEU A 133 -6.09 9.85 10.17
C LEU A 133 -5.21 9.59 11.39
N GLN A 134 -5.00 10.59 12.24
CA GLN A 134 -4.24 10.42 13.48
C GLN A 134 -4.89 9.38 14.42
N ARG A 135 -6.21 9.42 14.58
CA ARG A 135 -6.93 8.42 15.39
C ARG A 135 -6.77 7.01 14.83
N LEU A 136 -6.92 6.83 13.52
CA LEU A 136 -6.80 5.52 12.88
C LEU A 136 -5.37 4.97 12.95
N LEU A 137 -4.35 5.82 12.74
CA LEU A 137 -2.94 5.46 12.89
C LEU A 137 -2.62 5.03 14.33
N LYS A 138 -3.12 5.79 15.32
CA LYS A 138 -2.95 5.44 16.73
C LYS A 138 -3.59 4.09 17.04
N GLN A 139 -4.85 3.89 16.65
CA GLN A 139 -5.57 2.63 16.85
C GLN A 139 -4.86 1.44 16.20
N TRP A 140 -4.36 1.60 14.98
CA TRP A 140 -3.58 0.56 14.30
C TRP A 140 -2.28 0.24 15.05
N SER A 141 -1.57 1.26 15.54
CA SER A 141 -0.32 1.09 16.29
C SER A 141 -0.51 0.41 17.64
N GLU A 142 -1.62 0.67 18.34
CA GLU A 142 -1.94 0.04 19.62
C GLU A 142 -2.27 -1.46 19.46
N GLN A 143 -2.74 -1.87 18.28
CA GLN A 143 -2.97 -3.27 17.91
C GLN A 143 -1.68 -3.96 17.43
N THR A 144 -0.51 -3.58 17.98
CA THR A 144 0.80 -4.09 17.56
C THR A 144 0.82 -5.61 17.52
N TRP A 145 1.22 -6.18 16.37
CA TRP A 145 1.42 -7.62 16.26
C TRP A 145 2.72 -8.06 16.93
N PRO A 146 2.73 -9.16 17.71
CA PRO A 146 3.92 -9.65 18.40
C PRO A 146 5.15 -9.82 17.49
N SER A 147 4.95 -10.27 16.25
CA SER A 147 6.02 -10.47 15.27
C SER A 147 6.59 -9.16 14.69
N PHE A 148 5.93 -8.02 14.92
CA PHE A 148 6.34 -6.68 14.48
C PHE A 148 6.77 -5.79 15.65
N GLN A 149 7.10 -6.39 16.80
CA GLN A 149 7.64 -5.61 17.90
C GLN A 149 8.95 -4.93 17.47
N PRO A 150 9.04 -3.60 17.59
CA PRO A 150 10.31 -2.92 17.39
C PRO A 150 11.30 -3.49 18.39
N LEU A 151 12.52 -3.81 17.93
CA LEU A 151 13.56 -4.27 18.83
C LEU A 151 13.71 -3.23 19.96
N PRO A 152 13.71 -3.64 21.24
CA PRO A 152 14.05 -2.70 22.30
C PRO A 152 15.42 -2.16 21.96
N LEU A 153 15.51 -0.83 21.84
CA LEU A 153 16.76 -0.13 21.67
C LEU A 153 17.59 -0.49 22.91
N ALA A 154 18.49 -1.47 22.80
CA ALA A 154 19.43 -1.77 23.86
C ALA A 154 20.15 -0.45 24.12
N GLY A 155 19.94 0.12 25.30
CA GLY A 155 20.36 1.47 25.63
C GLY A 155 21.85 1.65 25.39
N ARG A 156 22.23 2.06 24.18
CA ARG A 156 23.53 2.65 23.92
C ARG A 156 23.45 4.00 24.60
N GLY A 157 24.23 4.15 25.66
CA GLY A 157 24.27 5.35 26.49
C GLY A 157 24.23 6.60 25.63
N LEU A 158 23.39 7.55 26.04
CA LEU A 158 23.14 8.86 25.43
C LEU A 158 24.38 9.78 25.39
N THR A 159 25.59 9.24 25.37
CA THR A 159 26.86 9.98 25.44
C THR A 159 27.51 10.22 24.08
N ALA A 160 27.04 9.58 23.01
CA ALA A 160 27.54 9.87 21.66
C ALA A 160 26.63 10.89 20.97
N ALA A 161 26.89 12.17 21.22
CA ALA A 161 26.29 13.27 20.47
C ALA A 161 26.62 13.12 18.98
N GLY A 162 25.62 12.83 18.15
CA GLY A 162 25.74 12.97 16.69
C GLY A 162 25.29 11.80 15.81
N MET A 163 24.56 10.80 16.30
CA MET A 163 24.04 9.74 15.42
C MET A 163 22.51 9.63 15.52
N LEU A 164 21.84 9.79 14.37
CA LEU A 164 20.39 9.61 14.25
C LEU A 164 19.98 8.19 14.71
N PRO A 165 18.81 8.02 15.34
CA PRO A 165 18.35 6.71 15.80
C PRO A 165 18.12 5.78 14.61
N GLU A 166 18.82 4.64 14.61
CA GLU A 166 18.67 3.60 13.61
C GLU A 166 17.52 2.67 14.03
N ILE A 167 16.38 2.74 13.32
CA ILE A 167 15.24 1.83 13.55
C ILE A 167 15.49 0.53 12.77
N ARG A 168 15.60 -0.60 13.47
CA ARG A 168 15.75 -1.93 12.85
C ARG A 168 14.51 -2.79 13.11
N PHE A 169 13.91 -3.33 12.06
CA PHE A 169 12.85 -4.33 12.11
C PHE A 169 13.43 -5.69 11.72
N THR A 170 13.18 -6.73 12.52
CA THR A 170 13.51 -8.12 12.13
C THR A 170 12.23 -8.84 11.76
N VAL A 171 12.19 -9.43 10.57
CA VAL A 171 11.14 -10.37 10.18
C VAL A 171 11.50 -11.71 10.81
N ASN A 172 10.87 -12.04 11.95
CA ASN A 172 10.92 -13.41 12.44
C ASN A 172 9.98 -14.24 11.56
N ALA A 173 10.55 -14.95 10.59
CA ALA A 173 9.85 -15.95 9.81
C ALA A 173 9.32 -17.03 10.78
N CYS A 174 7.99 -17.18 10.81
CA CYS A 174 7.35 -18.40 11.31
C CYS A 174 7.25 -19.40 10.17
#